data_AF-A0A0C2ZEC5-F1
#
_entry.id   AF-A0A0C2ZEC5-F1
#
_cell.length_a   1.000
_cell.length_b   1.000
_cell.length_c   1.000
_cell.angle_alpha   90.00
_cell.angle_beta   90.00
_cell.angle_gamma   90.00
#
_symmetry.space_group_name_H-M   'P 1'
#
loop_
_entity.id
_entity.type
_entity.pdbx_description
1 polymer ?
#
loop_
_entity_poly.entity_id
_entity_poly.type
_entity_poly.pdbx_seq_one_letter_code
_entity_poly.pdbx_strand_id
1 'polypeptide(L)'
;MGSPQWSDDDLVWMTRGLPHLERFYAVMDEPRDVEDLWLGITFTLRALVNLVEGCSKLEHIFMVFDSKEWFQLKYISEREKGHVVRNDSVRHLSVCKSPATSPERLAVILSELLPSLEVITAEANSEHVSSWKDVAARHTNSPLFRSQTGDGIPRIRDTHYTGMTLCTLESLGILSRTSIGD
;
A
#
# COMPACT_ATOMS: atom_id res chain seq x y z
N MET A 1 -7.72 26.06 1.09
CA MET A 1 -6.29 25.69 1.03
C MET A 1 -6.25 24.19 0.79
N GLY A 2 -5.74 23.76 -0.37
CA GLY A 2 -5.69 22.33 -0.71
C GLY A 2 -4.63 21.64 0.13
N SER A 3 -4.97 20.49 0.71
CA SER A 3 -4.00 19.64 1.40
C SER A 3 -2.88 19.26 0.44
N PRO A 4 -1.60 19.23 0.88
CA PRO A 4 -0.51 18.81 0.02
C PRO A 4 -0.75 17.38 -0.49
N GLN A 5 -0.68 17.22 -1.80
CA GLN A 5 -0.84 15.94 -2.48
C GLN A 5 0.42 15.10 -2.25
N TRP A 6 0.27 13.94 -1.62
CA TRP A 6 1.41 13.08 -1.31
C TRP A 6 1.94 12.41 -2.59
N SER A 7 3.27 12.40 -2.71
CA SER A 7 4.01 11.90 -3.88
C SER A 7 4.98 10.79 -3.49
N ASP A 8 5.53 10.09 -4.49
CA ASP A 8 6.54 9.05 -4.29
C ASP A 8 7.78 9.56 -3.52
N ASP A 9 8.15 10.83 -3.69
CA ASP A 9 9.35 11.42 -3.10
C ASP A 9 9.17 11.72 -1.60
N ASP A 10 7.93 11.98 -1.15
CA ASP A 10 7.63 12.17 0.28
C ASP A 10 7.85 10.88 1.08
N LEU A 11 7.58 9.73 0.45
CA LEU A 11 7.85 8.42 1.06
C LEU A 11 9.35 8.15 1.23
N VAL A 12 10.21 8.66 0.34
CA VAL A 12 11.67 8.51 0.49
C VAL A 12 12.17 9.18 1.77
N TRP A 13 11.66 10.37 2.07
CA TRP A 13 12.02 11.07 3.30
C TRP A 13 11.47 10.38 4.54
N MET A 14 10.24 9.86 4.45
CA MET A 14 9.61 9.15 5.55
C MET A 14 10.36 7.85 5.89
N THR A 15 10.72 7.04 4.91
CA THR A 15 11.39 5.75 5.16
C THR A 15 12.77 5.93 5.76
N ARG A 16 13.47 7.03 5.44
CA ARG A 16 14.73 7.40 6.10
C ARG A 16 14.56 7.69 7.60
N GLY A 17 13.43 8.28 7.99
CA GLY A 17 13.11 8.58 9.39
C GLY A 17 12.55 7.38 10.15
N LEU A 18 11.96 6.40 9.45
CA LEU A 18 11.25 5.26 10.02
C LEU A 18 11.71 3.91 9.44
N PRO A 19 13.01 3.56 9.46
CA PRO A 19 13.53 2.34 8.83
C PRO A 19 13.03 1.04 9.47
N HIS A 20 12.42 1.12 10.65
CA HIS A 20 11.87 0.00 11.40
C HIS A 20 10.34 -0.11 11.30
N LEU A 21 9.72 0.60 10.36
CA LEU A 21 8.28 0.56 10.17
C LEU A 21 7.82 -0.86 9.82
N GLU A 22 6.91 -1.41 10.62
CA GLU A 22 6.31 -2.73 10.39
C GLU A 22 5.00 -2.68 9.61
N ARG A 23 4.27 -1.56 9.72
CA ARG A 23 2.96 -1.39 9.08
C ARG A 23 2.85 -0.01 8.49
N PHE A 24 2.45 0.06 7.22
CA PHE A 24 2.21 1.32 6.52
C PHE A 24 0.74 1.41 6.10
N TYR A 25 0.08 2.52 6.47
CA TYR A 25 -1.31 2.78 6.12
C TYR A 25 -1.45 4.17 5.48
N ALA A 26 -1.64 4.19 4.16
CA ALA A 26 -2.05 5.37 3.43
C ALA A 26 -3.58 5.35 3.27
N VAL A 27 -4.29 5.90 4.25
CA VAL A 27 -5.76 6.04 4.24
C VAL A 27 -6.12 7.43 3.73
N MET A 28 -7.00 7.49 2.73
CA MET A 28 -7.63 8.76 2.35
C MET A 28 -8.80 9.03 3.29
N ASP A 29 -8.76 10.18 3.95
CA ASP A 29 -9.90 10.71 4.68
C ASP A 29 -10.84 11.36 3.64
N GLU A 30 -11.66 10.56 2.98
CA GLU A 30 -12.67 11.07 2.05
C GLU A 30 -13.85 11.64 2.85
N PRO A 31 -14.26 12.90 2.60
CA PRO A 31 -15.56 13.37 3.06
C PRO A 31 -16.65 12.52 2.40
N ARG A 32 -17.60 12.03 3.20
CA ARG A 32 -18.66 11.10 2.79
C ARG A 32 -19.57 11.58 1.65
N ASP A 33 -19.41 12.83 1.20
CA ASP A 33 -20.36 13.54 0.34
C ASP A 33 -19.76 13.98 -1.00
N VAL A 34 -18.52 13.56 -1.35
CA VAL A 34 -17.92 13.89 -2.65
C VAL A 34 -17.68 12.60 -3.43
N GLU A 35 -18.72 12.18 -4.16
CA GLU A 35 -18.56 11.20 -5.24
C GLU A 35 -17.60 11.79 -6.29
N ASP A 36 -16.58 10.99 -6.66
CA ASP A 36 -15.77 11.12 -7.89
C ASP A 36 -14.58 12.09 -7.99
N LEU A 37 -14.04 12.62 -6.89
CA LEU A 37 -12.75 13.36 -6.95
C LEU A 37 -11.62 12.59 -6.25
N TRP A 38 -10.97 11.70 -7.02
CA TRP A 38 -9.67 11.07 -6.74
C TRP A 38 -8.55 12.12 -6.52
N LEU A 39 -8.61 12.93 -5.46
CA LEU A 39 -7.75 14.12 -5.30
C LEU A 39 -6.69 14.04 -4.18
N GLY A 40 -6.43 12.89 -3.57
CA GLY A 40 -5.55 12.85 -2.39
C GLY A 40 -4.11 12.38 -2.62
N ILE A 41 -3.92 11.28 -3.36
CA ILE A 41 -2.69 10.50 -3.29
C ILE A 41 -2.21 10.15 -4.70
N THR A 42 -1.00 10.61 -5.06
CA THR A 42 -0.31 10.31 -6.32
C THR A 42 0.84 9.33 -6.11
N PHE A 43 0.56 8.23 -5.43
CA PHE A 43 1.54 7.14 -5.38
C PHE A 43 1.53 6.37 -6.67
N THR A 44 2.72 5.99 -7.09
CA THR A 44 2.94 5.13 -8.25
C THR A 44 3.56 3.82 -7.78
N LEU A 45 3.83 2.88 -8.69
CA LEU A 45 4.62 1.69 -8.34
C LEU A 45 5.96 2.05 -7.65
N ARG A 46 6.53 3.23 -7.95
CA ARG A 46 7.77 3.70 -7.32
C ARG A 46 7.60 3.96 -5.82
N ALA A 47 6.45 4.44 -5.36
CA ALA A 47 6.15 4.59 -3.93
C ALA A 47 6.26 3.25 -3.19
N LEU A 48 5.71 2.18 -3.76
CA LEU A 48 5.80 0.84 -3.18
C LEU A 48 7.27 0.38 -3.12
N VAL A 49 8.04 0.60 -4.19
CA VAL A 49 9.48 0.26 -4.21
C VAL A 49 10.25 1.02 -3.13
N ASN A 50 10.01 2.33 -3.00
CA ASN A 50 10.67 3.17 -1.99
C ASN A 50 10.36 2.70 -0.55
N LEU A 51 9.12 2.29 -0.28
CA LEU A 51 8.70 1.73 1.02
C LEU A 51 9.42 0.42 1.33
N VAL A 52 9.44 -0.49 0.35
CA VAL A 52 10.05 -1.81 0.45
C VAL A 52 11.57 -1.72 0.64
N GLU A 53 12.23 -0.82 -0.08
CA GLU A 53 13.67 -0.55 0.02
C GLU A 53 14.05 0.08 1.36
N GLY A 54 13.26 1.05 1.85
CA GLY A 54 13.60 1.81 3.05
C GLY A 54 13.19 1.15 4.37
N CYS A 55 12.19 0.26 4.38
CA CYS A 55 11.63 -0.32 5.60
C CYS A 55 11.77 -1.85 5.63
N SER A 56 12.94 -2.34 6.02
CA SER A 56 13.26 -3.78 6.04
C SER A 56 12.34 -4.65 6.93
N LYS A 57 11.67 -4.07 7.92
CA LYS A 57 10.76 -4.78 8.84
C LYS A 57 9.29 -4.69 8.43
N LEU A 58 8.99 -4.10 7.27
CA LEU A 58 7.62 -3.90 6.82
C LEU A 58 6.92 -5.25 6.59
N GLU A 59 5.81 -5.47 7.28
CA GLU A 59 5.00 -6.69 7.22
C GLU A 59 3.65 -6.44 6.54
N HIS A 60 3.08 -5.25 6.74
CA HIS A 60 1.77 -4.87 6.23
C HIS A 60 1.83 -3.55 5.47
N ILE A 61 1.28 -3.55 4.26
CA ILE A 61 1.16 -2.37 3.42
C ILE A 61 -0.31 -2.18 3.08
N PHE A 62 -0.82 -0.99 3.35
CA PHE A 62 -2.12 -0.54 2.89
C PHE A 62 -1.90 0.77 2.13
N MET A 63 -2.12 0.77 0.82
CA MET A 63 -1.96 1.96 -0.01
C MET A 63 -2.73 1.86 -1.32
N VAL A 64 -3.13 3.01 -1.85
CA VAL A 64 -3.55 3.14 -3.25
C VAL A 64 -2.35 3.61 -4.07
N PHE A 65 -2.09 2.99 -5.22
CA PHE A 65 -1.06 3.45 -6.15
C PHE A 65 -1.42 3.18 -7.61
N ASP A 66 -0.94 4.05 -8.49
CA ASP A 66 -1.03 3.87 -9.94
C ASP A 66 0.05 2.88 -10.41
N SER A 67 -0.40 1.76 -10.99
CA SER A 67 0.47 0.72 -11.53
C SER A 67 0.63 0.77 -13.05
N LYS A 68 0.23 1.86 -13.74
CA LYS A 68 0.30 2.01 -15.20
C LYS A 68 1.57 1.39 -15.82
N GLU A 69 1.41 0.80 -17.00
CA GLU A 69 2.46 0.07 -17.73
C GLU A 69 3.81 0.81 -17.80
N TRP A 70 3.81 2.13 -18.00
CA TRP A 70 5.06 2.89 -18.07
C TRP A 70 5.86 2.88 -16.76
N PHE A 71 5.20 2.85 -15.59
CA PHE A 71 5.86 2.70 -14.29
C PHE A 71 6.47 1.30 -14.14
N GLN A 72 5.78 0.27 -14.63
CA GLN A 72 6.27 -1.10 -14.61
C GLN A 72 7.51 -1.28 -15.50
N LEU A 73 7.49 -0.70 -16.70
CA LEU A 73 8.63 -0.72 -17.62
C LEU A 73 9.83 0.02 -17.03
N LYS A 74 9.58 1.16 -16.35
CA LYS A 74 10.64 1.88 -15.63
C LYS A 74 11.27 1.01 -14.54
N TYR A 75 10.47 0.32 -13.73
CA TYR A 75 10.98 -0.61 -12.72
C TYR A 75 11.87 -1.71 -13.34
N ILE A 76 11.40 -2.36 -14.41
CA ILE A 76 12.16 -3.40 -15.11
C ILE A 76 13.49 -2.85 -15.65
N SER A 77 13.48 -1.66 -16.24
CA SER A 77 14.71 -1.03 -16.76
C SER A 77 15.73 -0.73 -15.66
N GLU A 78 15.29 -0.27 -14.48
CA GLU A 78 16.20 -0.06 -13.34
C GLU A 78 16.74 -1.39 -12.80
N ARG A 79 15.90 -2.43 -12.78
CA ARG A 79 16.31 -3.80 -12.40
C ARG A 79 17.36 -4.37 -13.36
N GLU A 80 17.22 -4.16 -14.66
CA GLU A 80 18.21 -4.58 -15.67
C GLU A 80 19.56 -3.86 -15.50
N LYS A 81 19.58 -2.66 -14.90
CA LYS A 81 20.80 -1.94 -14.51
C LYS A 81 21.42 -2.44 -13.20
N GLY A 82 20.83 -3.46 -12.57
CA GLY A 82 21.32 -4.07 -11.33
C GLY A 82 20.68 -3.56 -10.05
N HIS A 83 19.68 -2.68 -10.11
CA HIS A 83 18.92 -2.23 -8.94
C HIS A 83 17.88 -3.29 -8.54
N VAL A 84 18.27 -4.21 -7.67
CA VAL A 84 17.37 -5.26 -7.15
C VAL A 84 16.86 -4.85 -5.77
N VAL A 85 15.56 -4.60 -5.66
CA VAL A 85 14.88 -4.31 -4.39
C VAL A 85 14.00 -5.51 -4.04
N ARG A 86 14.07 -5.94 -2.78
CA ARG A 86 13.32 -7.09 -2.27
C ARG A 86 13.07 -6.91 -0.77
N ASN A 87 11.89 -7.28 -0.32
CA ASN A 87 11.54 -7.35 1.10
C ASN A 87 10.84 -8.68 1.41
N ASP A 88 11.53 -9.52 2.17
CA ASP A 88 11.06 -10.85 2.56
C ASP A 88 10.12 -10.82 3.78
N SER A 89 9.93 -9.67 4.42
CA SER A 89 9.08 -9.51 5.61
C SER A 89 7.64 -9.17 5.28
N VAL A 90 7.37 -8.58 4.11
CA VAL A 90 5.99 -8.21 3.75
C VAL A 90 5.15 -9.47 3.54
N ARG A 91 4.05 -9.55 4.28
CA ARG A 91 3.08 -10.67 4.26
C ARG A 91 1.73 -10.23 3.70
N HIS A 92 1.39 -8.95 3.88
CA HIS A 92 0.05 -8.43 3.55
C HIS A 92 0.14 -7.15 2.70
N LEU A 93 -0.54 -7.15 1.57
CA LEU A 93 -0.67 -6.00 0.68
C LEU A 93 -2.14 -5.69 0.42
N SER A 94 -2.60 -4.54 0.90
CA SER A 94 -3.92 -3.99 0.62
C SER A 94 -3.82 -2.85 -0.39
N VAL A 95 -4.46 -3.04 -1.53
CA VAL A 95 -4.34 -2.16 -2.71
C VAL A 95 -5.61 -1.34 -2.95
N CYS A 96 -6.68 -1.57 -2.19
CA CYS A 96 -7.96 -0.84 -2.29
C CYS A 96 -8.47 -0.76 -3.74
N LYS A 97 -8.62 0.46 -4.28
CA LYS A 97 -9.06 0.73 -5.65
C LYS A 97 -7.90 0.89 -6.65
N SER A 98 -6.68 0.47 -6.30
CA SER A 98 -5.53 0.62 -7.22
C SER A 98 -5.80 -0.11 -8.53
N PRO A 99 -5.48 0.49 -9.69
CA PRO A 99 -5.49 -0.24 -10.95
C PRO A 99 -4.45 -1.35 -10.93
N ALA A 100 -4.74 -2.46 -11.60
CA ALA A 100 -3.79 -3.54 -11.89
C ALA A 100 -3.60 -3.64 -13.41
N THR A 101 -2.95 -2.64 -13.99
CA THR A 101 -2.67 -2.67 -15.44
C THR A 101 -1.63 -3.74 -15.75
N SER A 102 -1.74 -4.43 -16.89
CA SER A 102 -0.84 -5.54 -17.26
C SER A 102 -0.62 -6.56 -16.13
N PRO A 103 -1.67 -7.28 -15.67
CA PRO A 103 -1.62 -8.17 -14.51
C PRO A 103 -0.44 -9.15 -14.48
N GLU A 104 -0.09 -9.72 -15.64
CA GLU A 104 1.02 -10.66 -15.78
C GLU A 104 2.36 -10.02 -15.38
N ARG A 105 2.63 -8.82 -15.89
CA ARG A 105 3.88 -8.11 -15.60
C ARG A 105 3.89 -7.61 -14.17
N LEU A 106 2.78 -7.09 -13.68
CA LEU A 106 2.65 -6.67 -12.30
C LEU A 106 2.87 -7.83 -11.32
N ALA A 107 2.38 -9.03 -11.63
CA ALA A 107 2.62 -10.23 -10.83
C ALA A 107 4.11 -10.61 -10.75
N VAL A 108 4.84 -10.51 -11.87
CA VAL A 108 6.30 -10.75 -11.90
C VAL A 108 7.03 -9.74 -11.02
N ILE A 109 6.70 -8.44 -11.19
CA ILE A 109 7.29 -7.36 -10.40
C ILE A 109 7.05 -7.57 -8.90
N LEU A 110 5.81 -7.86 -8.51
CA LEU A 110 5.47 -8.10 -7.11
C LEU A 110 6.10 -9.37 -6.56
N SER A 111 6.27 -10.41 -7.37
CA SER A 111 6.96 -11.65 -6.96
C SER A 111 8.44 -11.40 -6.64
N GLU A 112 9.07 -10.46 -7.33
CA GLU A 112 10.45 -10.06 -7.07
C GLU A 112 10.56 -9.15 -5.85
N LEU A 113 9.66 -8.16 -5.74
CA LEU A 113 9.65 -7.19 -4.64
C LEU A 113 9.24 -7.81 -3.30
N LEU A 114 8.17 -8.60 -3.31
CA LEU A 114 7.45 -9.12 -2.13
C LEU A 114 7.31 -10.65 -2.21
N PRO A 115 8.42 -11.40 -2.33
CA PRO A 115 8.38 -12.83 -2.63
C PRO A 115 7.66 -13.68 -1.58
N SER A 116 7.53 -13.18 -0.36
CA SER A 116 6.89 -13.88 0.75
C SER A 116 5.49 -13.34 1.06
N LEU A 117 4.84 -12.68 0.09
CA LEU A 117 3.49 -12.17 0.21
C LEU A 117 2.49 -13.32 0.37
N GLU A 118 1.65 -13.25 1.39
CA GLU A 118 0.66 -14.28 1.73
C GLU A 118 -0.76 -13.85 1.40
N VAL A 119 -1.05 -12.55 1.45
CA VAL A 119 -2.40 -12.01 1.25
C VAL A 119 -2.36 -10.73 0.40
N ILE A 120 -3.24 -10.68 -0.61
CA ILE A 120 -3.57 -9.47 -1.35
C ILE A 120 -5.03 -9.12 -1.11
N THR A 121 -5.31 -7.87 -0.74
CA THR A 121 -6.69 -7.39 -0.56
C THR A 121 -7.02 -6.17 -1.41
N ALA A 122 -8.15 -6.21 -2.09
CA ALA A 122 -8.68 -5.08 -2.86
C ALA A 122 -10.09 -4.71 -2.36
N GLU A 123 -10.55 -3.49 -2.64
CA GLU A 123 -11.90 -3.07 -2.26
C GLU A 123 -12.94 -3.84 -3.08
N ALA A 124 -13.97 -4.37 -2.42
CA ALA A 124 -14.91 -5.33 -3.04
C ALA A 124 -15.71 -4.77 -4.22
N ASN A 125 -15.94 -3.46 -4.24
CA ASN A 125 -16.66 -2.72 -5.29
C ASN A 125 -15.72 -2.18 -6.39
N SER A 126 -14.41 -2.42 -6.32
CA SER A 126 -13.45 -1.93 -7.31
C SER A 126 -13.60 -2.70 -8.62
N GLU A 127 -13.59 -1.98 -9.75
CA GLU A 127 -13.56 -2.59 -11.09
C GLU A 127 -12.29 -3.42 -11.33
N HIS A 128 -11.23 -3.20 -10.53
CA HIS A 128 -9.95 -3.88 -10.68
C HIS A 128 -9.84 -5.18 -9.87
N VAL A 129 -10.90 -5.63 -9.18
CA VAL A 129 -10.90 -6.86 -8.36
C VAL A 129 -10.48 -8.08 -9.16
N SER A 130 -11.02 -8.25 -10.38
CA SER A 130 -10.67 -9.38 -11.25
C SER A 130 -9.18 -9.37 -11.62
N SER A 131 -8.66 -8.20 -12.00
CA SER A 131 -7.24 -8.01 -12.35
C SER A 131 -6.31 -8.29 -11.16
N TRP A 132 -6.66 -7.85 -9.94
CA TRP A 132 -5.85 -8.16 -8.76
C TRP A 132 -5.92 -9.63 -8.34
N LYS A 133 -7.06 -10.29 -8.56
CA LYS A 133 -7.17 -11.73 -8.40
C LYS A 133 -6.26 -12.46 -9.39
N ASP A 134 -6.18 -11.98 -10.63
CA ASP A 134 -5.28 -12.50 -11.66
C ASP A 134 -3.80 -12.31 -11.31
N VAL A 135 -3.44 -11.15 -10.74
CA VAL A 135 -2.10 -10.88 -10.20
C VAL A 135 -1.75 -11.87 -9.10
N ALA A 136 -2.64 -12.06 -8.13
CA ALA A 136 -2.44 -12.97 -7.01
C ALA A 136 -2.22 -14.41 -7.47
N ALA A 137 -3.00 -14.88 -8.46
CA ALA A 137 -2.88 -16.24 -9.00
C ALA A 137 -1.55 -16.49 -9.75
N ARG A 138 -0.92 -15.43 -10.29
CA ARG A 138 0.34 -15.53 -11.05
C ARG A 138 1.58 -15.23 -10.23
N HIS A 139 1.40 -14.66 -9.04
CA HIS A 139 2.49 -14.35 -8.13
C HIS A 139 3.17 -15.65 -7.64
N THR A 140 4.50 -15.66 -7.50
CA THR A 140 5.28 -16.87 -7.21
C THR A 140 4.84 -17.59 -5.94
N ASN A 141 4.40 -16.86 -4.91
CA ASN A 141 3.90 -17.44 -3.67
C ASN A 141 2.37 -17.71 -3.64
N SER A 142 1.65 -17.43 -4.74
CA SER A 142 0.19 -17.62 -4.84
C SER A 142 -0.61 -17.10 -3.63
N PRO A 143 -0.44 -15.81 -3.24
CA PRO A 143 -1.11 -15.23 -2.09
C PRO A 143 -2.62 -15.35 -2.19
N LEU A 144 -3.27 -15.50 -1.04
CA LEU A 144 -4.72 -15.50 -0.94
C LEU A 144 -5.25 -14.12 -1.32
N PHE A 145 -6.06 -14.07 -2.37
CA PHE A 145 -6.80 -12.86 -2.72
C PHE A 145 -8.10 -12.76 -1.90
N ARG A 146 -8.35 -11.58 -1.32
CA ARG A 146 -9.63 -11.26 -0.64
C ARG A 146 -10.16 -9.92 -1.11
N SER A 147 -11.45 -9.88 -1.45
CA SER A 147 -12.17 -8.61 -1.52
C SER A 147 -12.57 -8.18 -0.10
N GLN A 148 -12.34 -6.91 0.24
CA GLN A 148 -12.75 -6.34 1.52
C GLN A 148 -13.83 -5.28 1.29
N THR A 149 -14.91 -5.33 2.05
CA THR A 149 -15.86 -4.23 2.16
C THR A 149 -15.24 -3.09 2.96
N GLY A 150 -15.63 -1.85 2.69
CA GLY A 150 -15.05 -0.64 3.29
C GLY A 150 -15.10 -0.56 4.83
N ASP A 151 -15.79 -1.48 5.50
CA ASP A 151 -15.85 -1.60 6.95
C ASP A 151 -14.71 -2.45 7.55
N GLY A 152 -13.99 -3.24 6.73
CA GLY A 152 -12.79 -3.98 7.14
C GLY A 152 -11.47 -3.21 6.94
N ILE A 153 -11.55 -2.04 6.29
CA ILE A 153 -10.43 -1.11 6.14
C ILE A 153 -10.27 -0.37 7.47
N PRO A 154 -9.07 -0.34 8.08
CA PRO A 154 -8.82 0.43 9.30
C PRO A 154 -9.13 1.93 9.05
N ARG A 155 -10.35 2.34 9.42
CA ARG A 155 -10.73 3.75 9.48
C ARG A 155 -10.19 4.27 10.81
N ILE A 156 -8.98 4.83 10.77
CA ILE A 156 -8.38 5.42 11.96
C ILE A 156 -9.13 6.73 12.23
N ARG A 157 -10.13 6.67 13.10
CA ARG A 157 -10.73 7.86 13.69
C ARG A 157 -9.79 8.32 14.80
N ASP A 158 -9.48 9.61 14.81
CA ASP A 158 -8.92 10.37 15.94
C ASP A 158 -7.45 10.80 15.92
N THR A 159 -6.72 10.76 14.80
CA THR A 159 -5.47 11.54 14.67
C THR A 159 -5.53 12.52 13.52
N HIS A 160 -5.83 13.78 13.84
CA HIS A 160 -5.89 14.89 12.91
C HIS A 160 -4.49 15.25 12.42
N TYR A 161 -4.06 14.56 11.36
CA TYR A 161 -3.26 15.16 10.30
C TYR A 161 -4.00 14.85 9.00
N THR A 162 -4.53 15.88 8.36
CA THR A 162 -5.09 15.79 7.00
C THR A 162 -4.06 15.11 6.09
N GLY A 163 -4.30 13.84 5.74
CA GLY A 163 -3.66 13.19 4.59
C GLY A 163 -3.05 11.80 4.79
N MET A 164 -2.59 11.40 5.98
CA MET A 164 -2.07 10.04 6.23
C MET A 164 -1.97 9.73 7.71
N THR A 165 -2.32 8.50 8.12
CA THR A 165 -2.06 8.02 9.48
C THR A 165 -0.98 6.93 9.46
N LEU A 166 0.19 7.27 9.98
CA LEU A 166 1.29 6.33 10.19
C LEU A 166 1.12 5.66 11.56
N CYS A 167 0.65 4.41 11.58
CA CYS A 167 0.54 3.65 12.83
C CYS A 167 1.81 2.82 13.07
N THR A 168 2.55 3.15 14.12
CA THR A 168 3.49 2.19 14.75
C THR A 168 2.71 1.37 15.81
N LEU A 169 3.25 0.22 16.24
CA LEU A 169 2.59 -0.62 17.27
C LEU A 169 2.26 0.16 18.56
N GLU A 170 3.08 1.16 18.92
CA GLU A 170 2.83 2.04 20.07
C GLU A 170 1.55 2.87 19.89
N SER A 171 1.22 3.27 18.66
CA SER A 171 0.05 4.10 18.34
C SER A 171 -1.27 3.33 18.40
N LEU A 172 -1.27 2.01 18.14
CA LEU A 172 -2.45 1.14 18.22
C LEU A 172 -2.67 0.55 19.63
N GLY A 173 -1.63 0.49 20.44
CA GLY A 173 -1.70 0.06 21.84
C GLY A 173 -2.32 1.08 22.80
N ILE A 174 -2.39 2.37 22.41
CA ILE A 174 -3.02 3.42 23.22
C ILE A 174 -4.55 3.44 23.05
N LEU A 175 -5.07 3.05 21.88
CA LEU A 175 -6.52 3.01 21.62
C LEU A 175 -7.25 1.80 22.23
N SER A 176 -6.52 0.82 22.80
CA SER A 176 -7.10 -0.34 23.48
C SER A 176 -6.94 -0.31 25.01
N ARG A 177 -6.51 0.80 25.60
CA ARG A 177 -6.48 1.01 27.06
C ARG A 177 -7.15 2.31 27.49
N THR A 178 -8.43 2.43 27.19
CA THR A 178 -9.37 3.17 28.04
C THR A 178 -10.67 2.38 28.16
N SER A 179 -10.57 1.23 28.81
CA SER A 179 -11.66 0.70 29.62
C SER A 179 -11.05 0.28 30.95
N ILE A 180 -11.40 1.01 32.01
CA ILE A 180 -11.33 0.79 33.47
C ILE A 180 -11.54 2.21 34.05
N GLY A 181 -12.75 2.53 34.51
CA GLY A 181 -13.05 2.80 35.94
C GLY A 181 -12.72 4.26 36.27
N ASP A 182 -13.67 5.13 36.63
CA ASP A 182 -14.72 4.98 37.65
C ASP A 182 -16.11 5.47 37.21
#